data_AF-A0A848FHT7-F1
#
_entry.id   AF-A0A848FHT7-F1
#
_cell.length_a   1.000
_cell.length_b   1.000
_cell.length_c   1.000
_cell.angle_alpha   90.00
_cell.angle_beta   90.00
_cell.angle_gamma   90.00
#
_symmetry.space_group_name_H-M   'P 1'
#
loop_
_entity.id
_entity.type
_entity.pdbx_description
1 polymer ?
#
loop_
_entity_poly.entity_id
_entity_poly.type
_entity_poly.pdbx_seq_one_letter_code
_entity_poly.pdbx_strand_id
1 'polypeptide(L)'
;MSTASAMGTISITPLRNCFEGAVPSVLATCSPEGVPNVTYLSQVQYVDARHVALTFQFFNKTRRNILANPWAVLKVVDPYTGHSYRLQVRYLRTETSGALFESMKAKLAGIASHTGMAEVFKLLGADVYEVLQVDPVPSPAPAPALATPDQLPRLRQLAAALNASRDLDELLDNTLTALQGICGIEHQMILKLDECGDRLFTVASRGYEQSGVGSEIPMGHGVIGVAARERTPIRISHMTSEYIYGKAVRDSAAALGLHHQLETAIPMPGLAECRSQMAVPILAGQSLYGVLYVESPEDLRFSYDDEDTLQILAHQFGWMARSLATEAACEPGAEAPPPPAAPARAMAPTLEAASAAEAAGARATQGKPLQVRYFRADHSVFLDDDYLIKGLAGAILWKLLQALQREGRDQFSNRELRLDPELALPDIADNLEARLVLLQRRLAERSACVHMRKTGRGRFALEVSRPLRLVLIE
;
A
#
# COMPACT_ATOMS: atom_id res chain seq x y z
N MET A 1 -14.40 -55.01 16.83
CA MET A 1 -14.10 -54.79 15.40
C MET A 1 -14.29 -53.30 15.13
N SER A 2 -13.30 -52.49 15.48
CA SER A 2 -12.36 -51.89 14.52
C SER A 2 -13.06 -51.22 13.34
N THR A 3 -13.75 -50.11 13.61
CA THR A 3 -13.94 -49.07 12.62
C THR A 3 -12.63 -48.30 12.55
N ALA A 4 -11.75 -48.75 11.65
CA ALA A 4 -10.69 -47.90 11.12
C ALA A 4 -11.39 -46.68 10.50
N SER A 5 -11.52 -45.62 11.29
CA SER A 5 -11.93 -44.31 10.80
C SER A 5 -10.88 -43.92 9.77
N ALA A 6 -11.30 -43.85 8.51
CA ALA A 6 -10.48 -43.30 7.46
C ALA A 6 -9.88 -41.99 7.98
N MET A 7 -8.54 -41.89 7.98
CA MET A 7 -7.84 -40.66 8.31
C MET A 7 -8.21 -39.61 7.26
N GLY A 8 -9.40 -39.02 7.40
CA GLY A 8 -9.78 -37.83 6.68
C GLY A 8 -8.72 -36.79 6.96
N THR A 9 -8.11 -36.26 5.92
CA THR A 9 -7.07 -35.24 6.04
C THR A 9 -7.65 -34.08 6.84
N ILE A 10 -7.21 -33.92 8.09
CA ILE A 10 -7.68 -32.83 8.95
C ILE A 10 -7.28 -31.52 8.30
N SER A 11 -8.27 -30.65 8.10
CA SER A 11 -8.09 -29.32 7.53
C SER A 11 -8.83 -28.29 8.39
N ILE A 12 -8.10 -27.27 8.81
CA ILE A 12 -8.65 -26.12 9.54
C ILE A 12 -9.00 -24.93 8.62
N THR A 13 -8.87 -25.08 7.30
CA THR A 13 -9.27 -24.03 6.34
C THR A 13 -10.73 -23.57 6.51
N PRO A 14 -11.72 -24.45 6.76
CA PRO A 14 -13.10 -24.02 7.03
C PRO A 14 -13.26 -23.22 8.33
N LEU A 15 -12.25 -23.24 9.22
CA LEU A 15 -12.26 -22.54 10.51
C LEU A 15 -11.54 -21.20 10.47
N ARG A 16 -11.14 -20.69 9.29
CA ARG A 16 -10.41 -19.43 9.13
C ARG A 16 -11.00 -18.26 9.94
N ASN A 17 -12.32 -18.12 9.95
CA ASN A 17 -13.03 -17.10 10.73
C ASN A 17 -12.77 -17.17 12.24
N CYS A 18 -12.49 -18.36 12.78
CA CYS A 18 -12.18 -18.54 14.20
C CYS A 18 -10.81 -17.94 14.58
N PHE A 19 -9.96 -17.62 13.60
CA PHE A 19 -8.61 -17.08 13.79
C PHE A 19 -8.51 -15.58 13.44
N GLU A 20 -9.65 -14.89 13.46
CA GLU A 20 -9.76 -13.43 13.26
C GLU A 20 -9.35 -12.63 14.51
N GLY A 21 -9.22 -13.29 15.66
CA GLY A 21 -8.85 -12.66 16.93
C GLY A 21 -9.97 -11.89 17.63
N ALA A 22 -11.18 -11.85 17.06
CA ALA A 22 -12.31 -11.12 17.64
C ALA A 22 -12.86 -11.75 18.93
N VAL A 23 -12.74 -13.08 19.09
CA VAL A 23 -13.11 -13.79 20.32
C VAL A 23 -11.84 -14.40 20.93
N PRO A 24 -11.55 -14.14 22.22
CA PRO A 24 -10.40 -14.73 22.90
C PRO A 24 -10.43 -16.25 22.84
N SER A 25 -9.31 -16.83 22.42
CA SER A 25 -9.14 -18.29 22.40
C SER A 25 -8.64 -18.79 23.75
N VAL A 26 -8.88 -20.06 24.06
CA VAL A 26 -8.48 -20.65 25.35
C VAL A 26 -7.57 -21.84 25.11
N LEU A 27 -6.37 -21.82 25.70
CA LEU A 27 -5.41 -22.91 25.65
C LEU A 27 -5.37 -23.65 26.98
N ALA A 28 -5.56 -24.97 26.93
CA ALA A 28 -5.39 -25.87 28.05
C ALA A 28 -4.13 -26.73 27.85
N THR A 29 -3.29 -26.78 28.89
CA THR A 29 -2.03 -27.52 28.96
C THR A 29 -1.98 -28.28 30.28
N CYS A 30 -1.07 -29.25 30.43
CA CYS A 30 -0.83 -29.92 31.72
C CYS A 30 0.66 -30.00 32.05
N SER A 31 0.98 -30.02 33.34
CA SER A 31 2.33 -30.31 33.81
C SER A 31 2.69 -31.79 33.58
N PRO A 32 3.96 -32.19 33.68
CA PRO A 32 4.37 -33.60 33.66
C PRO A 32 3.64 -34.46 34.71
N GLU A 33 3.26 -33.86 35.84
CA GLU A 33 2.51 -34.49 36.93
C GLU A 33 0.99 -34.52 36.67
N GLY A 34 0.54 -34.05 35.51
CA GLY A 34 -0.87 -34.05 35.12
C GLY A 34 -1.70 -32.87 35.66
N VAL A 35 -1.08 -31.84 36.25
CA VAL A 35 -1.82 -30.68 36.77
C VAL A 35 -2.28 -29.79 35.61
N PRO A 36 -3.60 -29.54 35.44
CA PRO A 36 -4.10 -28.73 34.35
C PRO A 36 -3.77 -27.24 34.53
N ASN A 37 -3.63 -26.54 33.40
CA ASN A 37 -3.41 -25.12 33.33
C ASN A 37 -4.16 -24.54 32.12
N VAL A 38 -5.03 -23.56 32.37
CA VAL A 38 -5.85 -22.91 31.34
C VAL A 38 -5.42 -21.47 31.19
N THR A 39 -5.34 -20.97 29.97
CA THR A 39 -4.86 -19.63 29.67
C THR A 39 -5.62 -19.02 28.50
N TYR A 40 -6.01 -17.76 28.63
CA TYR A 40 -6.64 -17.00 27.56
C TYR A 40 -5.57 -16.43 26.64
N LEU A 41 -5.80 -16.56 25.33
CA LEU A 41 -4.95 -16.04 24.28
C LEU A 41 -5.64 -14.86 23.63
N SER A 42 -4.91 -13.76 23.48
CA SER A 42 -5.37 -12.59 22.74
C SER A 42 -5.53 -12.88 21.25
N GLN A 43 -4.68 -13.76 20.69
CA GLN A 43 -4.67 -14.05 19.27
C GLN A 43 -4.16 -15.46 18.97
N VAL A 44 -4.83 -16.11 18.03
CA VAL A 44 -4.40 -17.34 17.35
C VAL A 44 -4.31 -17.00 15.87
N GLN A 45 -3.15 -17.24 15.27
CA GLN A 45 -2.90 -16.95 13.87
C GLN A 45 -3.05 -18.24 13.05
N TYR A 46 -3.86 -18.19 11.99
CA TYR A 46 -3.87 -19.24 10.98
C TYR A 46 -2.54 -19.21 10.21
N VAL A 47 -1.91 -20.37 10.03
CA VAL A 47 -0.66 -20.51 9.27
C VAL A 47 -0.93 -21.24 7.95
N ASP A 48 -1.55 -22.41 8.02
CA ASP A 48 -1.97 -23.20 6.87
C ASP A 48 -3.10 -24.17 7.24
N ALA A 49 -3.45 -25.09 6.34
CA ALA A 49 -4.54 -26.05 6.54
C ALA A 49 -4.37 -26.97 7.77
N ARG A 50 -3.18 -27.07 8.36
CA ARG A 50 -2.88 -27.93 9.52
C ARG A 50 -2.19 -27.23 10.67
N HIS A 51 -1.77 -25.97 10.50
CA HIS A 51 -0.97 -25.28 11.51
C HIS A 51 -1.61 -23.97 11.98
N VAL A 52 -1.44 -23.72 13.28
CA VAL A 52 -1.75 -22.43 13.92
C VAL A 52 -0.53 -21.93 14.67
N ALA A 53 -0.44 -20.61 14.85
CA ALA A 53 0.58 -19.98 15.66
C ALA A 53 -0.03 -19.21 16.83
N LEU A 54 0.58 -19.36 18.01
CA LEU A 54 0.14 -18.74 19.26
C LEU A 54 1.18 -17.72 19.70
N THR A 55 0.73 -16.59 20.25
CA THR A 55 1.65 -15.57 20.77
C THR A 55 2.35 -16.06 22.04
N PHE A 56 3.65 -15.82 22.15
CA PHE A 56 4.42 -16.03 23.37
C PHE A 56 4.87 -14.68 23.93
N GLN A 57 4.35 -14.28 25.11
CA GLN A 57 4.64 -12.97 25.73
C GLN A 57 4.89 -13.07 27.24
N PHE A 58 4.00 -13.75 27.98
CA PHE A 58 4.04 -13.79 29.46
C PHE A 58 3.94 -15.20 30.06
N PHE A 59 3.91 -16.23 29.20
CA PHE A 59 3.41 -17.57 29.54
C PHE A 59 4.41 -18.47 30.26
N ASN A 60 4.92 -18.08 31.43
CA ASN A 60 5.93 -18.86 32.14
C ASN A 60 5.45 -20.29 32.48
N LYS A 61 4.22 -20.45 32.99
CA LYS A 61 3.68 -21.78 33.33
C LYS A 61 3.26 -22.58 32.09
N THR A 62 2.50 -21.96 31.18
CA THR A 62 2.00 -22.61 29.97
C THR A 62 3.15 -23.04 29.06
N ARG A 63 4.18 -22.21 28.88
CA ARG A 63 5.37 -22.57 28.10
C ARG A 63 6.16 -23.70 28.74
N ARG A 64 6.38 -23.66 30.06
CA ARG A 64 7.03 -24.77 30.79
C ARG A 64 6.27 -26.08 30.57
N ASN A 65 4.94 -26.04 30.64
CA ASN A 65 4.10 -27.21 30.37
C ASN A 65 4.29 -27.69 28.92
N ILE A 66 4.18 -26.81 27.92
CA ILE A 66 4.31 -27.17 26.50
C ILE A 66 5.69 -27.75 26.17
N LEU A 67 6.77 -27.20 26.73
CA LEU A 67 8.12 -27.69 26.47
C LEU A 67 8.38 -29.06 27.12
N ALA A 68 7.72 -29.37 28.24
CA ALA A 68 7.81 -30.67 28.89
C ALA A 68 6.81 -31.69 28.32
N ASN A 69 5.66 -31.22 27.85
CA ASN A 69 4.57 -31.98 27.27
C ASN A 69 3.99 -31.21 26.07
N PRO A 70 4.33 -31.59 24.83
CA PRO A 70 4.01 -30.78 23.65
C PRO A 70 2.53 -30.80 23.25
N TRP A 71 1.67 -31.48 24.01
CA TRP A 71 0.27 -31.66 23.70
C TRP A 71 -0.60 -30.65 24.44
N ALA A 72 -1.55 -30.04 23.72
CA ALA A 72 -2.50 -29.08 24.28
C ALA A 72 -3.87 -29.16 23.61
N VAL A 73 -4.86 -28.55 24.26
CA VAL A 73 -6.20 -28.37 23.69
C VAL A 73 -6.45 -26.88 23.54
N LEU A 74 -6.76 -26.45 22.32
CA LEU A 74 -7.11 -25.07 21.99
C LEU A 74 -8.60 -24.99 21.69
N LYS A 75 -9.31 -24.09 22.37
CA LYS A 75 -10.70 -23.74 22.04
C LYS A 75 -10.71 -22.45 21.23
N VAL A 76 -11.34 -22.50 20.07
CA VAL A 76 -11.57 -21.34 19.20
C VAL A 76 -13.06 -21.16 18.93
N VAL A 77 -13.47 -19.95 18.55
CA VAL A 77 -14.87 -19.59 18.35
C VAL A 77 -14.99 -18.77 17.07
N ASP A 78 -15.95 -19.14 16.22
CA ASP A 78 -16.34 -18.33 15.08
C ASP A 78 -17.09 -17.08 15.57
N PRO A 79 -16.56 -15.87 15.34
CA PRO A 79 -17.16 -14.64 15.85
C PRO A 79 -18.55 -14.33 15.26
N TYR A 80 -18.87 -14.88 14.08
CA TYR A 80 -20.13 -14.59 13.40
C TYR A 80 -21.24 -15.58 13.78
N THR A 81 -20.90 -16.85 13.93
CA THR A 81 -21.87 -17.92 14.22
C THR A 81 -21.94 -18.30 15.69
N GLY A 82 -20.91 -17.96 16.48
CA GLY A 82 -20.74 -18.41 17.86
C GLY A 82 -20.35 -19.89 18.00
N HIS A 83 -20.18 -20.61 16.89
CA HIS A 83 -19.76 -22.00 16.94
C HIS A 83 -18.36 -22.13 17.54
N SER A 84 -18.23 -23.03 18.50
CA SER A 84 -16.98 -23.31 19.18
C SER A 84 -16.39 -24.62 18.70
N TYR A 85 -15.07 -24.65 18.55
CA TYR A 85 -14.32 -25.85 18.17
C TYR A 85 -13.22 -26.10 19.19
N ARG A 86 -12.99 -27.37 19.52
CA ARG A 86 -11.83 -27.84 20.28
C ARG A 86 -10.84 -28.46 19.32
N LEU A 87 -9.62 -27.94 19.33
CA LEU A 87 -8.51 -28.40 18.52
C LEU A 87 -7.53 -29.12 19.43
N GLN A 88 -7.23 -30.39 19.16
CA GLN A 88 -6.07 -31.03 19.76
C GLN A 88 -4.84 -30.60 18.97
N VAL A 89 -3.87 -30.01 19.65
CA VAL A 89 -2.70 -29.41 19.00
C VAL A 89 -1.41 -29.93 19.61
N ARG A 90 -0.38 -30.04 18.78
CA ARG A 90 0.97 -30.44 19.19
C ARG A 90 1.96 -29.35 18.83
N TYR A 91 2.68 -28.86 19.82
CA TYR A 91 3.76 -27.88 19.64
C TYR A 91 4.86 -28.45 18.76
N LEU A 92 5.35 -27.64 17.82
CA LEU A 92 6.43 -28.00 16.91
C LEU A 92 7.70 -27.17 17.17
N ARG A 93 7.57 -25.84 17.20
CA ARG A 93 8.70 -24.91 17.28
C ARG A 93 8.25 -23.51 17.71
N THR A 94 9.20 -22.69 18.12
CA THR A 94 9.02 -21.24 18.29
C THR A 94 9.76 -20.50 17.19
N GLU A 95 9.09 -19.57 16.52
CA GLU A 95 9.72 -18.63 15.60
C GLU A 95 9.89 -17.27 16.30
N THR A 96 11.12 -16.78 16.35
CA THR A 96 11.47 -15.49 16.98
C THR A 96 11.84 -14.41 15.96
N SER A 97 11.73 -14.73 14.67
CA SER A 97 12.06 -13.88 13.53
C SER A 97 11.36 -14.42 12.28
N GLY A 98 11.28 -13.59 11.24
CA GLY A 98 10.67 -13.94 9.96
C GLY A 98 9.21 -13.49 9.84
N ALA A 99 8.62 -13.75 8.67
CA ALA A 99 7.34 -13.19 8.26
C ALA A 99 6.18 -13.47 9.24
N LEU A 100 6.07 -14.71 9.73
CA LEU A 100 5.03 -15.08 10.70
C LEU A 100 5.18 -14.30 12.01
N PHE A 101 6.39 -14.25 12.56
CA PHE A 101 6.68 -13.53 13.80
C PHE A 101 6.42 -12.03 13.66
N GLU A 102 6.91 -11.40 12.59
CA GLU A 102 6.73 -9.95 12.39
C GLU A 102 5.28 -9.59 12.04
N SER A 103 4.53 -10.45 11.32
CA SER A 103 3.10 -10.27 11.11
C SER A 103 2.32 -10.33 12.43
N MET A 104 2.57 -11.34 13.27
CA MET A 104 1.94 -11.46 14.59
C MET A 104 2.32 -10.29 15.51
N LYS A 105 3.58 -9.85 15.47
CA LYS A 105 4.08 -8.70 16.23
C LYS A 105 3.41 -7.40 15.80
N ALA A 106 3.24 -7.17 14.50
CA ALA A 106 2.55 -6.00 13.98
C ALA A 106 1.07 -5.98 14.38
N LYS A 107 0.38 -7.14 14.30
CA LYS A 107 -1.01 -7.27 14.77
C LYS A 107 -1.11 -6.99 16.28
N LEU A 108 -0.19 -7.54 17.07
CA LEU A 108 -0.14 -7.31 18.51
C LEU A 108 0.14 -5.85 18.87
N ALA A 109 1.05 -5.18 18.16
CA ALA A 109 1.34 -3.77 18.36
C ALA A 109 0.10 -2.89 18.15
N GLY A 110 -0.73 -3.22 17.14
CA GLY A 110 -2.03 -2.56 16.93
C GLY A 110 -3.02 -2.72 18.10
N ILE A 111 -3.01 -3.88 18.76
CA ILE A 111 -3.83 -4.12 19.97
C ILE A 111 -3.27 -3.32 21.16
N ALA A 112 -1.95 -3.31 21.34
CA ALA A 112 -1.29 -2.70 22.50
C ALA A 112 -1.30 -1.16 22.48
N SER A 113 -1.39 -0.53 21.31
CA SER A 113 -1.51 0.92 21.18
C SER A 113 -2.77 1.51 21.83
N HIS A 114 -3.86 0.72 21.93
CA HIS A 114 -5.12 1.17 22.50
C HIS A 114 -5.14 1.12 24.03
N THR A 115 -4.43 0.17 24.64
CA THR A 115 -4.45 -0.04 26.10
C THR A 115 -3.41 0.82 26.85
N GLY A 116 -2.55 1.54 26.12
CA GLY A 116 -1.41 2.25 26.69
C GLY A 116 -0.31 1.31 27.22
N MET A 117 -0.36 0.02 26.86
CA MET A 117 0.56 -1.02 27.36
C MET A 117 1.59 -1.45 26.31
N ALA A 118 1.88 -0.60 25.32
CA ALA A 118 2.80 -0.89 24.22
C ALA A 118 4.21 -1.36 24.67
N GLU A 119 4.72 -0.85 25.79
CA GLU A 119 6.02 -1.28 26.34
C GLU A 119 5.97 -2.63 27.08
N VAL A 120 4.77 -3.06 27.50
CA VAL A 120 4.56 -4.31 28.24
C VAL A 120 4.27 -5.47 27.29
N PHE A 121 3.51 -5.24 26.21
CA PHE A 121 3.10 -6.25 25.23
C PHE A 121 4.12 -6.46 24.12
N LYS A 122 5.29 -7.01 24.46
CA LYS A 122 6.31 -7.42 23.49
C LYS A 122 6.14 -8.88 23.11
N LEU A 123 5.95 -9.17 21.82
CA LEU A 123 6.01 -10.54 21.32
C LEU A 123 7.42 -11.11 21.48
N LEU A 124 7.54 -12.18 22.26
CA LEU A 124 8.81 -12.91 22.47
C LEU A 124 8.99 -14.05 21.47
N GLY A 125 7.90 -14.59 20.93
CA GLY A 125 7.93 -15.62 19.89
C GLY A 125 6.53 -15.97 19.35
N ALA A 126 6.51 -16.65 18.21
CA ALA A 126 5.35 -17.29 17.62
C ALA A 126 5.51 -18.80 17.78
N ASP A 127 4.76 -19.41 18.71
CA ASP A 127 4.79 -20.86 18.92
C ASP A 127 3.88 -21.52 17.87
N VAL A 128 4.46 -22.34 17.00
CA VAL A 128 3.75 -23.05 15.92
C VAL A 128 3.30 -24.42 16.41
N TYR A 129 2.04 -24.75 16.15
CA TYR A 129 1.41 -26.00 16.52
C TYR A 129 0.81 -26.69 15.29
N GLU A 130 0.93 -28.02 15.25
CA GLU A 130 0.16 -28.87 14.33
C GLU A 130 -1.20 -29.20 14.95
N VAL A 131 -2.27 -29.09 14.17
CA VAL A 131 -3.61 -29.51 14.54
C VAL A 131 -3.81 -30.98 14.19
N LEU A 132 -4.13 -31.77 15.22
CA LEU A 132 -4.23 -33.21 15.16
C LEU A 132 -5.65 -33.74 15.23
N GLN A 133 -6.59 -32.93 15.71
CA GLN A 133 -8.02 -33.25 15.73
C GLN A 133 -8.83 -31.96 15.85
N VAL A 134 -10.02 -31.95 15.25
CA VAL A 134 -10.99 -30.86 15.31
C VAL A 134 -12.32 -31.44 15.79
N ASP A 135 -12.77 -31.03 16.97
CA ASP A 135 -14.03 -31.47 17.56
C ASP A 135 -14.98 -30.27 17.70
N PRO A 136 -16.16 -30.28 17.05
CA PRO A 136 -17.16 -29.26 17.30
C PRO A 136 -17.64 -29.35 18.75
N VAL A 137 -17.83 -28.21 19.40
CA VAL A 137 -18.45 -28.13 20.73
C VAL A 137 -19.95 -27.96 20.52
N PRO A 138 -20.79 -28.86 21.08
CA PRO A 138 -22.24 -28.74 20.95
C PRO A 138 -22.73 -27.36 21.40
N SER A 139 -23.41 -26.66 20.50
CA SER A 139 -24.12 -25.41 20.80
C SER A 139 -25.62 -25.70 20.92
N PRO A 140 -26.32 -25.15 21.93
CA PRO A 140 -27.76 -25.36 22.10
C PRO A 140 -28.61 -24.63 21.03
N ALA A 141 -28.03 -23.69 20.28
CA ALA A 141 -28.71 -22.97 19.21
C ALA A 141 -28.10 -23.32 17.84
N PRO A 142 -28.91 -23.57 16.80
CA PRO A 142 -28.42 -23.72 15.45
C PRO A 142 -27.87 -22.37 14.95
N ALA A 143 -26.69 -22.39 14.33
CA ALA A 143 -26.11 -21.16 13.79
C ALA A 143 -26.90 -20.65 12.58
N PRO A 144 -26.90 -19.32 12.37
CA PRO A 144 -27.28 -18.75 11.09
C PRO A 144 -26.32 -19.25 10.00
N ALA A 145 -26.86 -19.65 8.86
CA ALA A 145 -26.06 -19.96 7.68
C ALA A 145 -25.51 -18.64 7.10
N LEU A 146 -24.18 -18.46 7.13
CA LEU A 146 -23.55 -17.34 6.45
C LEU A 146 -23.37 -17.72 4.98
N ALA A 147 -23.90 -16.90 4.09
CA ALA A 147 -23.58 -16.99 2.67
C ALA A 147 -22.14 -16.54 2.48
N THR A 148 -21.23 -17.46 2.17
CA THR A 148 -19.88 -17.12 1.71
C THR A 148 -19.98 -16.73 0.24
N PRO A 149 -19.78 -15.46 -0.14
CA PRO A 149 -19.81 -15.06 -1.54
C PRO A 149 -18.70 -15.79 -2.31
N ASP A 150 -19.03 -16.24 -3.53
CA ASP A 150 -18.03 -16.85 -4.41
C ASP A 150 -17.01 -15.79 -4.84
N GLN A 151 -15.76 -15.98 -4.44
CA GLN A 151 -14.67 -15.04 -4.70
C GLN A 151 -14.13 -15.15 -6.12
N LEU A 152 -14.31 -16.28 -6.82
CA LEU A 152 -13.71 -16.48 -8.14
C LEU A 152 -14.33 -15.56 -9.22
N PRO A 153 -15.67 -15.39 -9.32
CA PRO A 153 -16.27 -14.40 -10.21
C PRO A 153 -15.79 -12.98 -9.91
N ARG A 154 -15.65 -12.64 -8.62
CA ARG A 154 -15.16 -11.34 -8.16
C ARG A 154 -13.72 -11.12 -8.63
N LEU A 155 -12.81 -12.06 -8.37
CA LEU A 155 -11.42 -12.02 -8.80
C LEU A 155 -11.30 -11.91 -10.32
N ARG A 156 -12.12 -12.64 -11.08
CA ARG A 156 -12.14 -12.55 -12.55
C ARG A 156 -12.53 -11.15 -13.05
N GLN A 157 -13.51 -10.51 -12.41
CA GLN A 157 -13.90 -9.14 -12.76
C GLN A 157 -12.80 -8.13 -12.44
N LEU A 158 -12.16 -8.25 -11.27
CA LEU A 158 -11.02 -7.42 -10.89
C LEU A 158 -9.88 -7.57 -11.91
N ALA A 159 -9.49 -8.80 -12.23
CA ALA A 159 -8.42 -9.08 -13.18
C ALA A 159 -8.71 -8.49 -14.58
N ALA A 160 -9.97 -8.56 -15.04
CA ALA A 160 -10.38 -7.96 -16.30
C ALA A 160 -10.27 -6.43 -16.29
N ALA A 161 -10.62 -5.77 -15.18
CA ALA A 161 -10.49 -4.32 -15.04
C ALA A 161 -9.02 -3.87 -15.09
N LEU A 162 -8.13 -4.58 -14.41
CA LEU A 162 -6.69 -4.29 -14.47
C LEU A 162 -6.16 -4.45 -15.89
N ASN A 163 -6.51 -5.54 -16.57
CA ASN A 163 -6.07 -5.86 -17.94
C ASN A 163 -6.50 -4.82 -19.01
N ALA A 164 -7.49 -3.97 -18.72
CA ALA A 164 -7.93 -2.91 -19.62
C ALA A 164 -6.98 -1.68 -19.61
N SER A 165 -6.02 -1.63 -18.70
CA SER A 165 -5.14 -0.47 -18.47
C SER A 165 -4.02 -0.39 -19.51
N ARG A 166 -3.79 0.80 -20.05
CA ARG A 166 -2.78 1.03 -21.12
C ARG A 166 -1.47 1.62 -20.60
N ASP A 167 -1.48 2.15 -19.39
CA ASP A 167 -0.35 2.78 -18.73
C ASP A 167 -0.50 2.69 -17.20
N LEU A 168 0.52 3.16 -16.48
CA LEU A 168 0.56 3.07 -15.02
C LEU A 168 -0.54 3.90 -14.35
N ASP A 169 -0.91 5.06 -14.89
CA ASP A 169 -1.92 5.93 -14.31
C ASP A 169 -3.30 5.28 -14.41
N GLU A 170 -3.63 4.76 -15.60
CA GLU A 170 -4.85 3.95 -15.82
C GLU A 170 -4.84 2.70 -14.95
N LEU A 171 -3.70 2.03 -14.77
CA LEU A 171 -3.60 0.83 -13.94
C LEU A 171 -3.90 1.14 -12.48
N LEU A 172 -3.37 2.24 -11.94
CA LEU A 172 -3.67 2.71 -10.59
C LEU A 172 -5.17 3.02 -10.45
N ASP A 173 -5.74 3.81 -11.36
CA ASP A 173 -7.14 4.24 -11.29
C ASP A 173 -8.13 3.10 -11.51
N ASN A 174 -7.87 2.20 -12.46
CA ASN A 174 -8.69 1.02 -12.70
C ASN A 174 -8.65 0.08 -11.50
N THR A 175 -7.50 -0.10 -10.85
CA THR A 175 -7.38 -0.92 -9.64
C THR A 175 -8.23 -0.36 -8.51
N LEU A 176 -8.07 0.92 -8.18
CA LEU A 176 -8.85 1.56 -7.12
C LEU A 176 -10.36 1.56 -7.48
N THR A 177 -10.73 1.85 -8.72
CA THR A 177 -12.14 1.81 -9.16
C THR A 177 -12.75 0.42 -9.04
N ALA A 178 -12.01 -0.61 -9.44
CA ALA A 178 -12.44 -1.99 -9.36
C ALA A 178 -12.62 -2.42 -7.90
N LEU A 179 -11.68 -2.11 -7.02
CA LEU A 179 -11.78 -2.42 -5.59
C LEU A 179 -12.97 -1.73 -4.92
N GLN A 180 -13.25 -0.48 -5.26
CA GLN A 180 -14.43 0.22 -4.76
C GLN A 180 -15.72 -0.41 -5.29
N GLY A 181 -15.88 -0.52 -6.61
CA GLY A 181 -17.14 -0.95 -7.23
C GLY A 181 -17.44 -2.45 -7.09
N ILE A 182 -16.42 -3.32 -7.13
CA ILE A 182 -16.59 -4.78 -7.14
C ILE A 182 -16.44 -5.36 -5.73
N CYS A 183 -15.52 -4.84 -4.92
CA CYS A 183 -15.28 -5.34 -3.57
C CYS A 183 -15.95 -4.51 -2.48
N GLY A 184 -16.48 -3.32 -2.78
CA GLY A 184 -17.04 -2.41 -1.78
C GLY A 184 -15.99 -1.92 -0.79
N ILE A 185 -14.76 -1.67 -1.27
CA ILE A 185 -13.64 -1.15 -0.46
C ILE A 185 -13.51 0.34 -0.77
N GLU A 186 -14.03 1.17 0.13
CA GLU A 186 -14.10 2.62 -0.08
C GLU A 186 -12.76 3.32 0.12
N HIS A 187 -12.00 2.93 1.15
CA HIS A 187 -10.76 3.60 1.57
C HIS A 187 -9.55 2.75 1.22
N GLN A 188 -8.72 3.28 0.33
CA GLN A 188 -7.64 2.50 -0.27
C GLN A 188 -6.56 3.40 -0.85
N MET A 189 -5.33 2.93 -0.79
CA MET A 189 -4.18 3.59 -1.37
C MET A 189 -3.14 2.59 -1.86
N ILE A 190 -2.37 3.01 -2.85
CA ILE A 190 -1.24 2.27 -3.38
C ILE A 190 0.00 3.09 -3.10
N LEU A 191 0.97 2.46 -2.44
CA LEU A 191 2.29 3.02 -2.19
C LEU A 191 3.32 2.31 -3.03
N LYS A 192 4.30 3.03 -3.54
CA LYS A 192 5.42 2.49 -4.32
C LYS A 192 6.72 2.58 -3.52
N LEU A 193 7.56 1.56 -3.65
CA LEU A 193 8.92 1.59 -3.09
C LEU A 193 9.77 2.64 -3.82
N ASP A 194 10.50 3.44 -3.06
CA ASP A 194 11.46 4.38 -3.59
C ASP A 194 12.66 3.69 -4.25
N GLU A 195 13.51 4.48 -4.90
CA GLU A 195 14.65 4.00 -5.68
C GLU A 195 15.73 3.39 -4.78
N CYS A 196 15.84 3.86 -3.54
CA CYS A 196 16.80 3.39 -2.55
C CYS A 196 16.33 2.11 -1.83
N GLY A 197 15.04 1.83 -1.83
CA GLY A 197 14.44 0.71 -1.09
C GLY A 197 14.21 0.98 0.39
N ASP A 198 14.26 2.24 0.82
CA ASP A 198 14.20 2.65 2.23
C ASP A 198 12.82 3.19 2.63
N ARG A 199 12.04 3.68 1.66
CA ARG A 199 10.75 4.31 1.91
C ARG A 199 9.71 3.91 0.87
N LEU A 200 8.46 3.91 1.29
CA LEU A 200 7.29 3.82 0.43
C LEU A 200 6.70 5.21 0.29
N PHE A 201 6.25 5.58 -0.92
CA PHE A 201 5.51 6.82 -1.14
C PHE A 201 4.15 6.56 -1.77
N THR A 202 3.13 7.29 -1.32
CA THR A 202 1.76 7.15 -1.84
C THR A 202 1.69 7.67 -3.27
N VAL A 203 1.31 6.80 -4.22
CA VAL A 203 1.16 7.14 -5.66
C VAL A 203 -0.29 7.33 -6.06
N ALA A 204 -1.22 6.68 -5.38
CA ALA A 204 -2.65 6.82 -5.61
C ALA A 204 -3.43 6.50 -4.34
N SER A 205 -4.58 7.15 -4.17
CA SER A 205 -5.46 7.00 -3.02
C SER A 205 -6.91 7.30 -3.42
N ARG A 206 -7.87 6.71 -2.72
CA ARG A 206 -9.29 6.94 -2.90
C ARG A 206 -10.06 6.73 -1.60
N GLY A 207 -11.15 7.49 -1.43
CA GLY A 207 -12.05 7.42 -0.28
C GLY A 207 -11.68 8.37 0.87
N TYR A 208 -10.49 8.97 0.84
CA TYR A 208 -10.02 9.85 1.91
C TYR A 208 -10.38 11.32 1.68
N GLU A 209 -10.54 12.08 2.77
CA GLU A 209 -10.78 13.53 2.73
C GLU A 209 -9.64 14.27 2.00
N GLN A 210 -8.40 13.85 2.28
CA GLN A 210 -7.21 14.31 1.59
C GLN A 210 -6.59 13.15 0.85
N SER A 211 -6.11 13.40 -0.37
CA SER A 211 -5.41 12.39 -1.17
C SER A 211 -4.11 11.93 -0.49
N GLY A 212 -3.30 12.87 0.01
CA GLY A 212 -2.02 12.58 0.65
C GLY A 212 -1.04 11.82 -0.27
N VAL A 213 -1.25 11.87 -1.59
CA VAL A 213 -0.28 11.49 -2.62
C VAL A 213 1.05 12.20 -2.35
N GLY A 214 2.14 11.44 -2.38
CA GLY A 214 3.49 11.90 -2.00
C GLY A 214 3.83 11.81 -0.51
N SER A 215 2.90 11.38 0.35
CA SER A 215 3.24 10.98 1.73
C SER A 215 4.22 9.80 1.73
N GLU A 216 5.12 9.76 2.71
CA GLU A 216 6.21 8.78 2.81
C GLU A 216 6.08 7.94 4.08
N ILE A 217 6.38 6.64 3.97
CA ILE A 217 6.43 5.69 5.08
C ILE A 217 7.77 4.97 5.05
N PRO A 218 8.58 5.04 6.13
CA PRO A 218 9.82 4.27 6.19
C PRO A 218 9.56 2.76 6.20
N MET A 219 10.48 2.01 5.62
CA MET A 219 10.44 0.55 5.66
C MET A 219 10.43 0.04 7.11
N GLY A 220 9.64 -1.01 7.36
CA GLY A 220 9.49 -1.60 8.69
C GLY A 220 8.69 -0.80 9.71
N HIS A 221 8.13 0.36 9.35
CA HIS A 221 7.33 1.20 10.25
C HIS A 221 5.83 1.09 9.95
N GLY A 222 5.04 0.92 11.00
CA GLY A 222 3.59 0.67 10.88
C GLY A 222 3.27 -0.62 10.12
N VAL A 223 1.98 -0.93 9.92
CA VAL A 223 1.59 -2.15 9.22
C VAL A 223 2.02 -2.15 7.75
N ILE A 224 2.03 -0.98 7.10
CA ILE A 224 2.45 -0.84 5.70
C ILE A 224 3.94 -1.15 5.53
N GLY A 225 4.80 -0.51 6.33
CA GLY A 225 6.25 -0.70 6.24
C GLY A 225 6.69 -2.10 6.66
N VAL A 226 6.03 -2.72 7.65
CA VAL A 226 6.33 -4.12 8.03
C VAL A 226 5.86 -5.09 6.95
N ALA A 227 4.66 -4.91 6.37
CA ALA A 227 4.17 -5.77 5.29
C ALA A 227 5.10 -5.74 4.07
N ALA A 228 5.62 -4.56 3.74
CA ALA A 228 6.62 -4.37 2.69
C ALA A 228 7.94 -5.11 3.00
N ARG A 229 8.52 -4.86 4.18
CA ARG A 229 9.82 -5.43 4.57
C ARG A 229 9.79 -6.95 4.61
N GLU A 230 8.74 -7.51 5.19
CA GLU A 230 8.57 -8.97 5.39
C GLU A 230 7.93 -9.66 4.18
N ARG A 231 7.44 -8.89 3.20
CA ARG A 231 6.74 -9.38 2.01
C ARG A 231 5.59 -10.33 2.34
N THR A 232 4.87 -10.01 3.41
CA THR A 232 3.68 -10.76 3.86
C THR A 232 2.52 -9.80 4.11
N PRO A 233 1.28 -10.20 3.81
CA PRO A 233 0.12 -9.42 4.21
C PRO A 233 0.05 -9.25 5.74
N ILE A 234 -0.41 -8.09 6.17
CA ILE A 234 -0.71 -7.79 7.57
C ILE A 234 -2.13 -7.26 7.65
N ARG A 235 -2.98 -8.01 8.35
CA ARG A 235 -4.41 -7.74 8.48
C ARG A 235 -4.79 -7.55 9.94
N ILE A 236 -5.46 -6.45 10.24
CA ILE A 236 -6.00 -6.14 11.57
C ILE A 236 -7.51 -6.03 11.45
N SER A 237 -8.22 -6.93 12.12
CA SER A 237 -9.64 -7.14 11.91
C SER A 237 -10.55 -6.38 12.88
N HIS A 238 -10.04 -5.71 13.91
CA HIS A 238 -10.86 -4.97 14.87
C HIS A 238 -10.00 -4.01 15.70
N MET A 239 -10.65 -3.00 16.29
CA MET A 239 -10.10 -2.10 17.33
C MET A 239 -8.83 -1.34 16.91
N THR A 240 -8.89 -0.61 15.80
CA THR A 240 -7.80 0.25 15.30
C THR A 240 -8.02 1.73 15.66
N SER A 241 -8.13 2.09 16.94
CA SER A 241 -8.26 3.52 17.30
C SER A 241 -6.96 4.30 17.09
N GLU A 242 -7.04 5.44 16.39
CA GLU A 242 -6.18 6.65 16.32
C GLU A 242 -4.63 6.55 16.29
N TYR A 243 -4.01 5.37 16.34
CA TYR A 243 -2.62 5.32 16.82
C TYR A 243 -1.51 5.23 15.78
N ILE A 244 -1.75 5.04 14.48
CA ILE A 244 -0.71 4.33 13.72
C ILE A 244 0.36 5.23 13.07
N TYR A 245 0.12 6.50 12.74
CA TYR A 245 1.08 7.16 11.83
C TYR A 245 1.60 8.51 12.27
N GLY A 246 0.75 9.38 12.81
CA GLY A 246 1.19 10.67 13.32
C GLY A 246 2.36 10.50 14.30
N LYS A 247 2.31 9.47 15.15
CA LYS A 247 3.40 9.13 16.07
C LYS A 247 4.56 8.37 15.40
N ALA A 248 4.36 7.45 14.46
CA ALA A 248 5.49 6.75 13.82
C ALA A 248 6.39 7.70 12.99
N VAL A 249 5.78 8.64 12.26
CA VAL A 249 6.52 9.68 11.52
C VAL A 249 7.14 10.70 12.48
N ARG A 250 6.42 11.11 13.55
CA ARG A 250 6.96 12.02 14.58
C ARG A 250 8.06 11.37 15.44
N ASP A 251 7.94 10.11 15.81
CA ASP A 251 8.91 9.34 16.60
C ASP A 251 10.14 9.01 15.76
N SER A 252 9.98 8.68 14.47
CA SER A 252 11.11 8.52 13.55
C SER A 252 11.83 9.86 13.30
N ALA A 253 11.08 10.94 13.08
CA ALA A 253 11.65 12.29 12.95
C ALA A 253 12.32 12.78 14.24
N ALA A 254 11.76 12.46 15.41
CA ALA A 254 12.34 12.80 16.72
C ALA A 254 13.56 11.93 17.04
N ALA A 255 13.52 10.62 16.75
CA ALA A 255 14.65 9.71 16.94
C ALA A 255 15.83 10.03 16.01
N LEU A 256 15.56 10.63 14.85
CA LEU A 256 16.58 11.05 13.88
C LEU A 256 16.92 12.55 13.97
N GLY A 257 16.31 13.33 14.87
CA GLY A 257 16.55 14.77 15.04
C GLY A 257 16.16 15.65 13.84
N LEU A 258 15.27 15.18 12.97
CA LEU A 258 14.93 15.77 11.67
C LEU A 258 13.67 16.64 11.73
N HIS A 259 13.62 17.62 12.64
CA HIS A 259 12.45 18.50 12.81
C HIS A 259 12.04 19.26 11.53
N HIS A 260 13.01 19.63 10.67
CA HIS A 260 12.74 20.29 9.38
C HIS A 260 12.01 19.39 8.37
N GLN A 261 12.06 18.06 8.51
CA GLN A 261 11.32 17.15 7.63
C GLN A 261 9.81 17.12 7.93
N LEU A 262 9.38 17.59 9.10
CA LEU A 262 7.97 17.64 9.48
C LEU A 262 7.22 18.77 8.76
N GLU A 263 7.89 19.90 8.48
CA GLU A 263 7.29 21.04 7.78
C GLU A 263 7.10 20.79 6.27
N THR A 264 7.90 19.89 5.68
CA THR A 264 7.80 19.47 4.27
C THR A 264 7.20 18.07 4.10
N ALA A 265 6.67 17.46 5.17
CA ALA A 265 6.00 16.17 5.12
C ALA A 265 4.57 16.33 4.62
N ILE A 266 4.23 15.60 3.56
CA ILE A 266 2.84 15.46 3.12
C ILE A 266 2.15 14.53 4.12
N PRO A 267 1.05 14.96 4.76
CA PRO A 267 0.32 14.10 5.70
C PRO A 267 -0.20 12.87 4.95
N MET A 268 -0.04 11.71 5.57
CA MET A 268 -0.59 10.47 5.05
C MET A 268 -2.12 10.55 5.09
N PRO A 269 -2.81 10.09 4.04
CA PRO A 269 -4.26 9.92 4.11
C PRO A 269 -4.61 8.80 5.10
N GLY A 270 -5.72 8.91 5.81
CA GLY A 270 -6.15 7.86 6.73
C GLY A 270 -7.58 8.09 7.20
N LEU A 271 -8.26 7.00 7.56
CA LEU A 271 -9.61 7.07 8.11
C LEU A 271 -9.56 7.38 9.61
N ALA A 272 -10.28 8.43 10.05
CA ALA A 272 -10.30 8.85 11.45
C ALA A 272 -10.77 7.74 12.40
N GLU A 273 -11.85 7.05 12.03
CA GLU A 273 -12.41 5.91 12.76
C GLU A 273 -12.11 4.60 12.03
N CYS A 274 -10.84 4.32 11.77
CA CYS A 274 -10.45 3.00 11.27
C CYS A 274 -10.84 1.92 12.29
N ARG A 275 -11.48 0.85 11.83
CA ARG A 275 -11.85 -0.30 12.65
C ARG A 275 -11.22 -1.59 12.16
N SER A 276 -11.01 -1.71 10.86
CA SER A 276 -10.20 -2.77 10.27
C SER A 276 -9.37 -2.25 9.10
N GLN A 277 -8.21 -2.87 8.90
CA GLN A 277 -7.26 -2.48 7.87
C GLN A 277 -6.43 -3.67 7.39
N MET A 278 -5.93 -3.58 6.16
CA MET A 278 -5.02 -4.58 5.60
C MET A 278 -3.96 -3.95 4.71
N ALA A 279 -2.71 -4.32 4.95
CA ALA A 279 -1.57 -4.01 4.10
C ALA A 279 -1.16 -5.26 3.32
N VAL A 280 -1.17 -5.18 1.99
CA VAL A 280 -0.84 -6.28 1.08
C VAL A 280 0.38 -5.87 0.24
N PRO A 281 1.51 -6.58 0.34
CA PRO A 281 2.69 -6.28 -0.48
C PRO A 281 2.40 -6.55 -1.96
N ILE A 282 2.80 -5.63 -2.81
CA ILE A 282 2.74 -5.75 -4.27
C ILE A 282 4.08 -6.31 -4.73
N LEU A 283 4.11 -7.57 -5.18
CA LEU A 283 5.32 -8.24 -5.65
C LEU A 283 5.27 -8.48 -7.16
N ALA A 284 6.41 -8.29 -7.83
CA ALA A 284 6.68 -8.77 -9.19
C ALA A 284 7.76 -9.86 -9.10
N GLY A 285 7.32 -11.12 -8.99
CA GLY A 285 8.19 -12.23 -8.60
C GLY A 285 8.63 -12.09 -7.14
N GLN A 286 9.94 -12.04 -6.88
CA GLN A 286 10.49 -11.81 -5.53
C GLN A 286 10.77 -10.32 -5.24
N SER A 287 10.59 -9.45 -6.22
CA SER A 287 10.85 -8.02 -6.08
C SER A 287 9.63 -7.32 -5.52
N LEU A 288 9.84 -6.56 -4.44
CA LEU A 288 8.82 -5.65 -3.92
C LEU A 288 8.66 -4.46 -4.86
N TYR A 289 7.44 -4.21 -5.32
CA TYR A 289 7.08 -3.00 -6.05
C TYR A 289 6.52 -1.93 -5.11
N GLY A 290 5.74 -2.34 -4.10
CA GLY A 290 5.01 -1.42 -3.25
C GLY A 290 4.04 -2.12 -2.31
N VAL A 291 3.02 -1.42 -1.82
CA VAL A 291 1.98 -1.94 -0.94
C VAL A 291 0.62 -1.41 -1.38
N LEU A 292 -0.37 -2.31 -1.46
CA LEU A 292 -1.78 -1.96 -1.49
C LEU A 292 -2.28 -1.93 -0.04
N TYR A 293 -2.87 -0.81 0.36
CA TYR A 293 -3.39 -0.63 1.71
C TYR A 293 -4.87 -0.26 1.64
N VAL A 294 -5.67 -0.92 2.48
CA VAL A 294 -7.13 -0.76 2.53
C VAL A 294 -7.60 -0.61 3.97
N GLU A 295 -8.63 0.22 4.17
CA GLU A 295 -9.20 0.55 5.48
C GLU A 295 -10.74 0.47 5.45
N SER A 296 -11.34 0.25 6.61
CA SER A 296 -12.78 0.25 6.79
C SER A 296 -13.20 0.76 8.17
N PRO A 297 -14.32 1.50 8.27
CA PRO A 297 -14.96 1.84 9.53
C PRO A 297 -15.74 0.69 10.16
N GLU A 298 -15.73 -0.51 9.56
CA GLU A 298 -16.39 -1.70 10.09
C GLU A 298 -15.37 -2.66 10.72
N ASP A 299 -15.73 -3.27 11.86
CA ASP A 299 -14.96 -4.39 12.39
C ASP A 299 -15.15 -5.61 11.47
N LEU A 300 -14.10 -6.43 11.39
CA LEU A 300 -14.07 -7.71 10.69
C LEU A 300 -14.45 -7.61 9.20
N ARG A 301 -14.19 -6.45 8.58
CA ARG A 301 -14.51 -6.22 7.17
C ARG A 301 -13.64 -7.02 6.22
N PHE A 302 -12.38 -7.22 6.57
CA PHE A 302 -11.40 -7.94 5.74
C PHE A 302 -11.16 -9.34 6.31
N SER A 303 -11.58 -10.35 5.57
CA SER A 303 -11.43 -11.78 5.90
C SER A 303 -10.15 -12.38 5.30
N TYR A 304 -9.87 -13.65 5.63
CA TYR A 304 -8.82 -14.42 4.94
C TYR A 304 -9.08 -14.58 3.43
N ASP A 305 -10.34 -14.60 3.01
CA ASP A 305 -10.68 -14.71 1.59
C ASP A 305 -10.43 -13.38 0.84
N ASP A 306 -10.63 -12.24 1.51
CA ASP A 306 -10.22 -10.93 0.99
C ASP A 306 -8.70 -10.82 0.91
N GLU A 307 -7.98 -11.35 1.92
CA GLU A 307 -6.52 -11.40 1.93
C GLU A 307 -5.98 -12.19 0.73
N ASP A 308 -6.49 -13.41 0.50
CA ASP A 308 -6.12 -14.24 -0.65
C ASP A 308 -6.42 -13.53 -1.98
N THR A 309 -7.61 -12.93 -2.11
CA THR A 309 -8.04 -12.21 -3.31
C THR A 309 -7.14 -11.00 -3.61
N LEU A 310 -6.91 -10.17 -2.59
CA LEU A 310 -6.11 -8.95 -2.75
C LEU A 310 -4.62 -9.27 -2.95
N GLN A 311 -4.10 -10.36 -2.37
CA GLN A 311 -2.74 -10.79 -2.64
C GLN A 311 -2.54 -11.24 -4.09
N ILE A 312 -3.48 -12.01 -4.65
CA ILE A 312 -3.44 -12.41 -6.06
C ILE A 312 -3.49 -11.17 -6.97
N LEU A 313 -4.41 -10.25 -6.67
CA LEU A 313 -4.56 -9.01 -7.43
C LEU A 313 -3.30 -8.14 -7.36
N ALA A 314 -2.70 -8.00 -6.17
CA ALA A 314 -1.47 -7.25 -5.96
C ALA A 314 -0.29 -7.83 -6.77
N HIS A 315 -0.18 -9.16 -6.86
CA HIS A 315 0.84 -9.79 -7.72
C HIS A 315 0.59 -9.50 -9.21
N GLN A 316 -0.66 -9.57 -9.68
CA GLN A 316 -0.99 -9.20 -11.06
C GLN A 316 -0.63 -7.75 -11.34
N PHE A 317 -1.04 -6.83 -10.45
CA PHE A 317 -0.70 -5.41 -10.53
C PHE A 317 0.81 -5.20 -10.64
N GLY A 318 1.61 -5.86 -9.77
CA GLY A 318 3.06 -5.73 -9.76
C GLY A 318 3.72 -6.11 -11.09
N TRP A 319 3.29 -7.22 -11.69
CA TRP A 319 3.77 -7.64 -13.01
C TRP A 319 3.36 -6.68 -14.13
N MET A 320 2.10 -6.22 -14.10
CA MET A 320 1.60 -5.27 -15.10
C MET A 320 2.32 -3.93 -15.03
N ALA A 321 2.47 -3.36 -13.83
CA ALA A 321 3.18 -2.11 -13.61
C ALA A 321 4.62 -2.19 -14.13
N ARG A 322 5.31 -3.32 -13.89
CA ARG A 322 6.66 -3.56 -14.41
C ARG A 322 6.70 -3.68 -15.94
N SER A 323 5.72 -4.37 -16.55
CA SER A 323 5.63 -4.49 -18.02
C SER A 323 5.43 -3.13 -18.66
N LEU A 324 4.48 -2.34 -18.14
CA LEU A 324 4.16 -1.01 -18.65
C LEU A 324 5.36 -0.07 -18.58
N ALA A 325 6.10 -0.08 -17.47
CA ALA A 325 7.32 0.71 -17.31
C ALA A 325 8.43 0.31 -18.30
N THR A 326 8.56 -0.99 -18.59
CA THR A 326 9.55 -1.52 -19.54
C THR A 326 9.18 -1.18 -20.98
N GLU A 327 7.91 -1.33 -21.36
CA GLU A 327 7.43 -1.01 -22.70
C GLU A 327 7.61 0.47 -23.04
N ALA A 328 7.38 1.36 -22.07
CA ALA A 328 7.65 2.79 -22.23
C ALA A 328 9.14 3.13 -22.35
N ALA A 329 10.05 2.22 -21.99
CA ALA A 329 11.50 2.40 -22.17
C ALA A 329 11.98 1.92 -23.56
N CYS A 330 11.32 0.91 -24.13
CA CYS A 330 11.78 0.20 -25.33
C CYS A 330 11.27 0.78 -26.67
N GLU A 331 10.51 1.87 -26.71
CA GLU A 331 9.91 2.38 -27.97
C GLU A 331 10.98 2.71 -29.05
N PRO A 332 10.96 2.02 -30.22
CA PRO A 332 11.75 2.37 -31.40
C PRO A 332 10.95 3.33 -32.30
N GLY A 333 11.25 4.62 -32.24
CA GLY A 333 10.58 5.62 -33.08
C GLY A 333 10.89 7.08 -32.73
N ALA A 334 12.17 7.43 -32.60
CA ALA A 334 12.59 8.79 -32.28
C ALA A 334 13.89 9.17 -33.01
N GLU A 335 13.84 9.21 -34.33
CA GLU A 335 14.80 9.98 -35.12
C GLU A 335 14.05 11.17 -35.71
N ALA A 336 13.91 12.23 -34.89
CA ALA A 336 13.89 13.65 -35.27
C ALA A 336 13.23 14.46 -34.12
N PRO A 337 13.92 15.44 -33.51
CA PRO A 337 13.22 16.54 -32.86
C PRO A 337 12.32 17.22 -33.91
N PRO A 338 11.11 17.70 -33.55
CA PRO A 338 10.30 18.46 -34.49
C PRO A 338 11.16 19.62 -35.02
N PRO A 339 11.20 19.86 -36.35
CA PRO A 339 11.99 20.96 -36.88
C PRO A 339 11.48 22.27 -36.26
N PRO A 340 12.37 23.23 -35.95
CA PRO A 340 11.93 24.57 -35.56
C PRO A 340 11.02 25.09 -36.67
N ALA A 341 9.86 25.63 -36.28
CA ALA A 341 8.87 26.14 -37.23
C ALA A 341 9.55 27.12 -38.20
N ALA A 342 9.64 26.72 -39.48
CA ALA A 342 10.13 27.60 -40.53
C ALA A 342 9.14 28.76 -40.72
N PRO A 343 9.62 29.99 -40.98
CA PRO A 343 8.75 31.14 -41.17
C PRO A 343 7.84 30.91 -42.38
N ALA A 344 6.54 31.04 -42.15
CA ALA A 344 5.52 30.92 -43.19
C ALA A 344 5.84 31.89 -44.35
N ARG A 345 6.03 31.34 -45.55
CA ARG A 345 6.06 32.13 -46.78
C ARG A 345 4.72 32.84 -46.93
N ALA A 346 4.80 34.16 -47.03
CA ALA A 346 3.66 35.04 -47.25
C ALA A 346 2.88 34.64 -48.52
N MET A 347 1.61 34.27 -48.33
CA MET A 347 0.55 34.47 -49.32
C MET A 347 -0.43 35.49 -48.75
N ALA A 348 -0.76 36.49 -49.57
CA ALA A 348 -1.55 37.67 -49.21
C ALA A 348 -2.99 37.32 -48.75
N PRO A 349 -3.62 38.18 -47.92
CA PRO A 349 -4.78 37.80 -47.10
C PRO A 349 -6.13 38.01 -47.80
N THR A 350 -7.10 37.16 -47.45
CA THR A 350 -8.54 37.44 -47.59
C THR A 350 -9.08 37.95 -46.25
N LEU A 351 -9.79 39.08 -46.30
CA LEU A 351 -10.07 40.00 -45.19
C LEU A 351 -11.14 39.57 -44.16
N GLU A 352 -11.61 38.32 -44.15
CA GLU A 352 -12.73 37.92 -43.26
C GLU A 352 -12.38 36.80 -42.25
N ALA A 353 -11.12 36.33 -42.22
CA ALA A 353 -10.64 35.35 -41.24
C ALA A 353 -9.67 35.94 -40.20
N ALA A 354 -9.46 37.26 -40.20
CA ALA A 354 -8.47 37.93 -39.35
C ALA A 354 -8.92 38.17 -37.90
N SER A 355 -10.22 38.16 -37.59
CA SER A 355 -10.70 38.47 -36.23
C SER A 355 -10.87 37.26 -35.30
N ALA A 356 -10.74 36.02 -35.82
CA ALA A 356 -10.87 34.81 -35.01
C ALA A 356 -9.52 34.13 -34.68
N ALA A 357 -8.51 34.29 -35.54
CA ALA A 357 -7.18 33.69 -35.34
C ALA A 357 -6.30 34.50 -34.36
N GLU A 358 -6.48 35.82 -34.28
CA GLU A 358 -5.83 36.65 -33.25
C GLU A 358 -6.38 36.40 -31.84
N ALA A 359 -7.56 35.79 -31.70
CA ALA A 359 -8.15 35.46 -30.40
C ALA A 359 -7.64 34.15 -29.79
N ALA A 360 -6.99 33.27 -30.57
CA ALA A 360 -6.50 31.96 -30.11
C ALA A 360 -5.01 31.97 -29.73
N GLY A 361 -4.17 32.77 -30.41
CA GLY A 361 -2.76 32.94 -30.07
C GLY A 361 -2.48 33.95 -28.95
N ALA A 362 -3.44 34.84 -28.66
CA ALA A 362 -3.30 35.92 -27.66
C ALA A 362 -3.91 35.61 -26.28
N ARG A 363 -4.32 34.36 -26.01
CA ARG A 363 -4.98 33.99 -24.74
C ARG A 363 -4.04 33.48 -23.63
N ALA A 364 -2.75 33.34 -23.90
CA ALA A 364 -1.76 33.02 -22.86
C ALA A 364 -1.04 34.30 -22.43
N THR A 365 -0.84 34.49 -21.12
CA THR A 365 -0.03 35.53 -20.45
C THR A 365 -0.71 36.83 -19.96
N GLN A 366 -1.91 36.77 -19.36
CA GLN A 366 -2.37 37.84 -18.47
C GLN A 366 -2.65 37.32 -17.05
N GLY A 367 -1.75 37.66 -16.11
CA GLY A 367 -1.87 37.34 -14.69
C GLY A 367 -0.57 37.62 -13.92
N LYS A 368 -0.65 37.80 -12.60
CA LYS A 368 0.52 37.92 -11.71
C LYS A 368 1.49 36.76 -12.01
N PRO A 369 2.81 36.97 -12.15
CA PRO A 369 3.72 35.86 -12.41
C PRO A 369 3.68 34.86 -11.24
N LEU A 370 3.64 33.57 -11.57
CA LEU A 370 3.74 32.49 -10.59
C LEU A 370 5.20 32.35 -10.19
N GLN A 371 5.51 32.50 -8.91
CA GLN A 371 6.86 32.30 -8.41
C GLN A 371 7.08 30.80 -8.18
N VAL A 372 8.12 30.22 -8.79
CA VAL A 372 8.50 28.83 -8.54
C VAL A 372 9.82 28.85 -7.81
N ARG A 373 9.82 28.46 -6.53
CA ARG A 373 11.03 28.37 -5.72
C ARG A 373 11.51 26.93 -5.70
N TYR A 374 12.76 26.72 -6.05
CA TYR A 374 13.38 25.41 -6.05
C TYR A 374 14.60 25.41 -5.13
N PHE A 375 14.62 24.48 -4.18
CA PHE A 375 15.68 24.31 -3.21
C PHE A 375 16.62 23.19 -3.67
N ARG A 376 17.90 23.51 -3.84
CA ARG A 376 18.87 22.56 -4.40
C ARG A 376 19.23 21.44 -3.41
N ALA A 377 19.17 21.71 -2.11
CA ALA A 377 19.55 20.77 -1.05
C ALA A 377 18.75 19.45 -1.08
N ASP A 378 17.45 19.50 -1.36
CA ASP A 378 16.54 18.34 -1.32
C ASP A 378 15.59 18.25 -2.53
N HIS A 379 15.80 19.10 -3.53
CA HIS A 379 14.96 19.24 -4.72
C HIS A 379 13.50 19.63 -4.40
N SER A 380 13.25 20.31 -3.28
CA SER A 380 11.92 20.83 -2.93
C SER A 380 11.47 21.95 -3.88
N VAL A 381 10.23 21.87 -4.32
CA VAL A 381 9.56 22.86 -5.18
C VAL A 381 8.37 23.46 -4.44
N PHE A 382 8.31 24.79 -4.44
CA PHE A 382 7.19 25.58 -3.97
C PHE A 382 6.59 26.39 -5.12
N LEU A 383 5.28 26.49 -5.15
CA LEU A 383 4.53 27.38 -6.03
C LEU A 383 4.02 28.55 -5.18
N ASP A 384 4.52 29.76 -5.45
CA ASP A 384 4.45 30.91 -4.56
C ASP A 384 4.98 30.56 -3.15
N ASP A 385 4.12 30.49 -2.14
CA ASP A 385 4.47 30.11 -0.76
C ASP A 385 4.02 28.68 -0.40
N ASP A 386 3.36 27.98 -1.32
CA ASP A 386 2.80 26.66 -1.09
C ASP A 386 3.76 25.54 -1.51
N TYR A 387 4.02 24.60 -0.60
CA TYR A 387 4.82 23.41 -0.88
C TYR A 387 4.10 22.46 -1.84
N LEU A 388 4.78 22.09 -2.93
CA LEU A 388 4.27 21.16 -3.94
C LEU A 388 4.80 19.75 -3.74
N ILE A 389 6.12 19.58 -3.87
CA ILE A 389 6.80 18.27 -3.96
C ILE A 389 8.31 18.41 -3.71
N LYS A 390 9.01 17.30 -3.46
CA LYS A 390 10.47 17.24 -3.27
C LYS A 390 11.12 16.05 -3.99
N GLY A 391 12.44 15.94 -3.91
CA GLY A 391 13.21 14.84 -4.45
C GLY A 391 13.17 14.78 -5.99
N LEU A 392 13.28 13.57 -6.54
CA LEU A 392 13.36 13.36 -7.99
C LEU A 392 12.20 13.99 -8.78
N ALA A 393 10.96 13.92 -8.28
CA ALA A 393 9.83 14.55 -8.96
C ALA A 393 9.94 16.09 -8.99
N GLY A 394 10.50 16.70 -7.94
CA GLY A 394 10.81 18.14 -7.92
C GLY A 394 11.93 18.51 -8.88
N ALA A 395 12.99 17.69 -8.95
CA ALA A 395 14.08 17.87 -9.92
C ALA A 395 13.58 17.79 -11.37
N ILE A 396 12.71 16.81 -11.68
CA ILE A 396 12.05 16.68 -12.98
C ILE A 396 11.25 17.94 -13.30
N LEU A 397 10.35 18.38 -12.41
CA LEU A 397 9.54 19.57 -12.64
C LEU A 397 10.39 20.81 -12.91
N TRP A 398 11.40 21.04 -12.07
CA TRP A 398 12.30 22.19 -12.21
C TRP A 398 12.98 22.23 -13.58
N LYS A 399 13.44 21.06 -14.06
CA LYS A 399 14.07 20.93 -15.37
C LYS A 399 13.08 21.22 -16.51
N LEU A 400 11.88 20.67 -16.45
CA LEU A 400 10.84 20.91 -17.45
C LEU A 400 10.48 22.40 -17.54
N LEU A 401 10.36 23.07 -16.39
CA LEU A 401 10.09 24.51 -16.33
C LEU A 401 11.25 25.35 -16.87
N GLN A 402 12.51 24.94 -16.65
CA GLN A 402 13.66 25.62 -17.24
C GLN A 402 13.68 25.49 -18.76
N ALA A 403 13.40 24.31 -19.31
CA ALA A 403 13.32 24.09 -20.76
C ALA A 403 12.19 24.94 -21.37
N LEU A 404 11.03 25.02 -20.73
CA LEU A 404 9.94 25.88 -21.18
C LEU A 404 10.34 27.37 -21.17
N GLN A 405 11.01 27.85 -20.12
CA GLN A 405 11.38 29.27 -20.01
C GLN A 405 12.54 29.67 -20.93
N ARG A 406 13.53 28.80 -21.13
CA ARG A 406 14.74 29.10 -21.92
C ARG A 406 14.58 28.78 -23.40
N GLU A 407 13.94 27.67 -23.72
CA GLU A 407 13.87 27.11 -25.08
C GLU A 407 12.47 27.28 -25.70
N GLY A 408 11.46 27.64 -24.91
CA GLY A 408 10.06 27.66 -25.35
C GLY A 408 9.49 26.27 -25.61
N ARG A 409 10.18 25.22 -25.13
CA ARG A 409 9.82 23.82 -25.38
C ARG A 409 8.79 23.34 -24.36
N ASP A 410 7.64 22.91 -24.86
CA ASP A 410 6.51 22.44 -24.05
C ASP A 410 6.27 20.93 -24.14
N GLN A 411 6.92 20.21 -25.07
CA GLN A 411 6.75 18.76 -25.28
C GLN A 411 7.96 17.96 -24.84
N PHE A 412 7.69 16.87 -24.11
CA PHE A 412 8.70 16.02 -23.48
C PHE A 412 8.40 14.53 -23.63
N SER A 413 9.42 13.69 -23.46
CA SER A 413 9.29 12.23 -23.49
C SER A 413 9.94 11.53 -22.29
N ASN A 414 9.46 10.34 -21.94
CA ASN A 414 10.05 9.56 -20.86
C ASN A 414 11.50 9.14 -21.19
N ARG A 415 11.78 8.83 -22.46
CA ARG A 415 13.12 8.41 -22.91
C ARG A 415 14.16 9.50 -22.75
N GLU A 416 13.86 10.74 -23.11
CA GLU A 416 14.83 11.84 -22.90
C GLU A 416 15.11 12.07 -21.42
N LEU A 417 14.09 11.96 -20.55
CA LEU A 417 14.27 12.14 -19.11
C LEU A 417 15.13 11.02 -18.52
N ARG A 418 14.99 9.77 -19.00
CA ARG A 418 15.83 8.63 -18.59
C ARG A 418 17.29 8.80 -18.99
N LEU A 419 17.54 9.32 -20.18
CA LEU A 419 18.89 9.53 -20.71
C LEU A 419 19.57 10.77 -20.12
N ASP A 420 18.87 11.52 -19.29
CA ASP A 420 19.36 12.77 -18.77
C ASP A 420 20.31 12.57 -17.56
N PRO A 421 21.60 12.93 -17.69
CA PRO A 421 22.57 12.72 -16.62
C PRO A 421 22.35 13.62 -15.41
N GLU A 422 21.62 14.74 -15.54
CA GLU A 422 21.34 15.64 -14.41
C GLU A 422 20.26 15.10 -13.47
N LEU A 423 19.41 14.18 -13.95
CA LEU A 423 18.33 13.59 -13.14
C LEU A 423 18.79 12.37 -12.32
N ALA A 424 20.03 11.89 -12.53
CA ALA A 424 20.67 10.79 -11.79
C ALA A 424 19.74 9.57 -11.57
N LEU A 425 18.99 9.19 -12.61
CA LEU A 425 18.06 8.07 -12.56
C LEU A 425 18.83 6.73 -12.53
N PRO A 426 18.45 5.75 -11.68
CA PRO A 426 19.12 4.44 -11.65
C PRO A 426 18.84 3.61 -12.92
N ASP A 427 19.87 2.91 -13.43
CA ASP A 427 19.80 2.16 -14.71
C ASP A 427 18.82 0.96 -14.73
N ILE A 428 18.50 0.35 -13.57
CA ILE A 428 17.83 -0.97 -13.49
C ILE A 428 16.40 -0.91 -12.92
N ALA A 429 16.05 0.18 -12.24
CA ALA A 429 14.77 0.34 -11.55
C ALA A 429 14.36 1.81 -11.47
N ASP A 430 14.34 2.53 -12.60
CA ASP A 430 13.86 3.90 -12.58
C ASP A 430 12.38 3.96 -12.17
N ASN A 431 12.09 4.80 -11.19
CA ASN A 431 10.72 5.05 -10.74
C ASN A 431 10.06 6.16 -11.55
N LEU A 432 10.61 6.51 -12.72
CA LEU A 432 10.28 7.71 -13.47
C LEU A 432 8.78 7.84 -13.71
N GLU A 433 8.13 6.79 -14.22
CA GLU A 433 6.69 6.84 -14.50
C GLU A 433 5.86 7.13 -13.25
N ALA A 434 6.19 6.50 -12.13
CA ALA A 434 5.49 6.75 -10.87
C ALA A 434 5.75 8.17 -10.35
N ARG A 435 6.95 8.72 -10.58
CA ARG A 435 7.28 10.12 -10.23
C ARG A 435 6.53 11.11 -11.13
N LEU A 436 6.36 10.79 -12.42
CA LEU A 436 5.56 11.60 -13.35
C LEU A 436 4.07 11.56 -12.99
N VAL A 437 3.52 10.38 -12.69
CA VAL A 437 2.13 10.24 -12.21
C VAL A 437 1.93 10.99 -10.90
N LEU A 438 2.85 10.82 -9.93
CA LEU A 438 2.86 11.56 -8.67
C LEU A 438 2.84 13.07 -8.91
N LEU A 439 3.72 13.57 -9.79
CA LEU A 439 3.83 15.00 -10.11
C LEU A 439 2.54 15.52 -10.76
N GLN A 440 1.99 14.79 -11.74
CA GLN A 440 0.75 15.14 -12.42
C GLN A 440 -0.42 15.25 -11.43
N ARG A 441 -0.58 14.27 -10.53
CA ARG A 441 -1.62 14.26 -9.50
C ARG A 441 -1.46 15.44 -8.51
N ARG A 442 -0.24 15.73 -8.07
CA ARG A 442 0.06 16.87 -7.18
C ARG A 442 -0.23 18.23 -7.81
N LEU A 443 0.12 18.40 -9.08
CA LEU A 443 -0.20 19.62 -9.83
C LEU A 443 -1.72 19.81 -9.99
N ALA A 444 -2.46 18.71 -10.24
CA ALA A 444 -3.92 18.74 -10.33
C ALA A 444 -4.59 19.06 -8.99
N GLU A 445 -4.17 18.42 -7.88
CA GLU A 445 -4.69 18.66 -6.52
C GLU A 445 -4.59 20.13 -6.11
N ARG A 446 -3.47 20.79 -6.46
CA ARG A 446 -3.22 22.18 -6.09
C ARG A 446 -3.86 23.20 -7.03
N SER A 447 -4.65 22.76 -8.01
CA SER A 447 -5.15 23.61 -9.10
C SER A 447 -4.03 24.48 -9.68
N ALA A 448 -2.84 23.90 -9.81
CA ALA A 448 -1.65 24.66 -10.16
C ALA A 448 -1.81 25.28 -11.54
N CYS A 449 -1.21 26.45 -11.77
CA CYS A 449 -1.20 27.09 -13.09
C CYS A 449 -0.28 26.38 -14.10
N VAL A 450 0.18 25.17 -13.75
CA VAL A 450 1.07 24.29 -14.49
C VAL A 450 0.38 22.92 -14.55
N HIS A 451 0.15 22.43 -15.75
CA HIS A 451 -0.50 21.15 -16.00
C HIS A 451 0.37 20.26 -16.87
N MET A 452 0.38 18.96 -16.58
CA MET A 452 0.99 17.96 -17.44
C MET A 452 -0.11 17.25 -18.21
N ARG A 453 -0.15 17.46 -19.54
CA ARG A 453 -1.11 16.80 -20.43
C ARG A 453 -0.43 15.68 -21.19
N LYS A 454 -1.01 14.49 -21.15
CA LYS A 454 -0.53 13.36 -21.94
C LYS A 454 -0.79 13.60 -23.43
N THR A 455 0.24 13.43 -24.26
CA THR A 455 0.17 13.61 -25.72
C THR A 455 0.37 12.30 -26.50
N GLY A 456 0.83 11.26 -25.81
CA GLY A 456 0.98 9.91 -26.35
C GLY A 456 1.53 8.95 -25.31
N ARG A 457 1.82 7.71 -25.72
CA ARG A 457 2.53 6.77 -24.86
C ARG A 457 3.96 7.30 -24.62
N GLY A 458 4.38 7.36 -23.36
CA GLY A 458 5.68 7.90 -22.96
C GLY A 458 5.93 9.38 -23.34
N ARG A 459 4.89 10.15 -23.69
CA ARG A 459 4.99 11.56 -24.11
C ARG A 459 3.96 12.43 -23.43
N PHE A 460 4.37 13.63 -23.05
CA PHE A 460 3.51 14.61 -22.41
C PHE A 460 3.91 16.03 -22.80
N ALA A 461 2.99 16.96 -22.60
CA ALA A 461 3.21 18.39 -22.75
C ALA A 461 3.02 19.10 -21.39
N LEU A 462 3.81 20.14 -21.16
CA LEU A 462 3.69 21.02 -20.00
C LEU A 462 2.95 22.30 -20.41
N GLU A 463 1.76 22.49 -19.88
CA GLU A 463 0.90 23.64 -20.17
C GLU A 463 0.92 24.60 -18.99
N VAL A 464 1.19 25.88 -19.25
CA VAL A 464 1.30 26.89 -18.20
C VAL A 464 0.39 28.07 -18.53
N SER A 465 -0.50 28.41 -17.60
CA SER A 465 -1.52 29.45 -17.80
C SER A 465 -1.08 30.86 -17.37
N ARG A 466 0.02 30.98 -16.59
CA ARG A 466 0.58 32.24 -16.09
C ARG A 466 2.07 32.36 -16.40
N PRO A 467 2.61 33.59 -16.57
CA PRO A 467 4.05 33.76 -16.72
C PRO A 467 4.80 33.24 -15.48
N LEU A 468 5.93 32.56 -15.69
CA LEU A 468 6.72 31.92 -14.63
C LEU A 468 7.88 32.82 -14.18
N ARG A 469 8.13 32.84 -12.87
CA ARG A 469 9.36 33.38 -12.28
C ARG A 469 10.08 32.28 -11.50
N LEU A 470 11.09 31.68 -12.13
CA LEU A 470 11.91 30.63 -11.53
C LEU A 470 12.95 31.24 -10.58
N VAL A 471 13.01 30.75 -9.34
CA VAL A 471 13.95 31.18 -8.30
C VAL A 471 14.67 29.95 -7.75
N LEU A 472 15.98 29.87 -8.01
CA LEU A 472 16.85 28.87 -7.41
C LEU A 472 17.28 29.35 -6.02
N ILE A 473 17.09 28.51 -5.02
CA ILE A 473 17.56 28.69 -3.65
C ILE A 473 18.59 27.59 -3.41
N GLU A 474 19.80 27.99 -3.05
CA GLU A 474 20.92 27.07 -2.82
C GLU A 474 20.72 26.23 -1.56
#